data_AF-A0A9P7V077-F1
#
_entry.id   AF-A0A9P7V077-F1
#
_cell.length_a   1.000
_cell.length_b   1.000
_cell.length_c   1.000
_cell.angle_alpha   90.00
_cell.angle_beta   90.00
_cell.angle_gamma   90.00
#
_symmetry.space_group_name_H-M   'P 1'
#
loop_
_entity.id
_entity.type
_entity.pdbx_description
1 polymer ?
#
loop_
_entity_poly.entity_id
_entity_poly.type
_entity_poly.pdbx_seq_one_letter_code
_entity_poly.pdbx_strand_id
1 'polypeptide(L)'
;MVYGVPLIIFVDDVSGNISKQWNKHHAVYMLNGLLPRQMIEKDFCTRFVISSPHATPMELVKALKESIMKAAEHGVEAYDCKFEEECLLIPHAHFWAGDNPMQAEECSHAGLHCNFFCQECKVGGTQEEKQTDNGFMELFKSGELRTPEDTASKIYEQLQLSTLSGATEKLKKHKAASGINDSICANFLQAIVDLGKSLYSGKHPDSAGKAKEEIHAQLEVEVNRVVEEHGINPLIGMPGVNMHQETPTEILHTVLLGVVKYFWGQTAYILEKTKDFSIFQTCLSSIDTSGLNIPKISAEYICAYKGSLIGKHFKSLAQLMPFLIYDLVPQKVLNAWTIIGELVVLIWHTQIDNMEGYLSNLLHTIEALLNVTADNRQAPSCDSCIAFAAQDTTKHIVTGGYWHDPASKSWVHAGQEVLSFMENNTLYHRLLAIPSISENDIRPSVIRLSSTNQSDRGLNWLSTEASKASNSVSVTAQNGDQVQCSTFAVFQYKEKLQIGRVKEILSVSGELSETGIVTLEIFNFLLEPHQLLRMPILKLDDTQNSLQIVLCGKYTT
;
A
#
# COMPACT_ATOMS: atom_id res chain seq x y z
N MET A 1 40.47 -17.01 14.20
CA MET A 1 38.99 -16.86 14.37
C MET A 1 38.22 -17.15 13.08
N VAL A 2 36.94 -17.52 13.13
CA VAL A 2 36.12 -17.81 11.93
C VAL A 2 34.85 -16.96 11.94
N TYR A 3 34.57 -16.29 10.82
CA TYR A 3 33.41 -15.40 10.64
C TYR A 3 32.51 -15.87 9.50
N GLY A 4 31.23 -16.08 9.78
CA GLY A 4 30.22 -16.22 8.73
C GLY A 4 29.90 -14.86 8.12
N VAL A 5 30.07 -14.71 6.81
CA VAL A 5 29.81 -13.46 6.09
C VAL A 5 28.52 -13.60 5.27
N PRO A 6 27.36 -13.16 5.81
CA PRO A 6 26.11 -13.09 5.04
C PRO A 6 26.25 -12.13 3.87
N LEU A 7 25.93 -12.61 2.67
CA LEU A 7 25.91 -11.84 1.44
C LEU A 7 24.46 -11.53 1.06
N ILE A 8 24.15 -10.24 0.97
CA ILE A 8 22.89 -9.78 0.38
C ILE A 8 23.17 -9.62 -1.11
N ILE A 9 22.43 -10.36 -1.94
CA ILE A 9 22.67 -10.43 -3.38
C ILE A 9 21.51 -9.73 -4.09
N PHE A 10 21.82 -8.95 -5.12
CA PHE A 10 20.83 -8.26 -5.93
C PHE A 10 21.17 -8.44 -7.40
N VAL A 11 20.18 -8.86 -8.20
CA VAL A 11 20.30 -9.00 -9.65
C VAL A 11 19.33 -8.02 -10.30
N ASP A 12 19.80 -7.26 -11.28
CA ASP A 12 18.97 -6.22 -11.91
C ASP A 12 19.30 -6.01 -13.37
N ASP A 13 18.33 -5.43 -14.09
CA ASP A 13 18.53 -4.94 -15.43
C ASP A 13 18.98 -3.48 -15.44
N VAL A 14 20.26 -3.30 -15.76
CA VAL A 14 20.86 -1.98 -15.93
C VAL A 14 21.01 -1.65 -17.40
N SER A 15 21.09 -0.37 -17.74
CA SER A 15 21.45 0.06 -19.10
C SER A 15 22.86 0.59 -19.12
N GLY A 16 23.63 0.21 -20.13
CA GLY A 16 24.93 0.81 -20.43
C GLY A 16 24.85 2.24 -20.97
N ASN A 17 23.64 2.78 -21.18
CA ASN A 17 23.37 4.11 -21.68
C ASN A 17 22.54 4.93 -20.68
N ILE A 18 22.44 6.25 -20.92
CA ILE A 18 21.61 7.17 -20.13
C ILE A 18 20.10 6.78 -20.18
N SER A 19 19.66 5.99 -21.17
CA SER A 19 18.28 5.50 -21.26
C SER A 19 18.18 3.97 -21.21
N LYS A 20 17.25 3.46 -20.38
CA LYS A 20 16.97 2.03 -20.14
C LYS A 20 16.60 1.21 -21.39
N GLN A 21 16.35 1.86 -22.52
CA GLN A 21 15.77 1.25 -23.70
C GLN A 21 16.80 0.65 -24.66
N TRP A 22 18.06 1.06 -24.58
CA TRP A 22 19.13 0.63 -25.48
C TRP A 22 20.28 0.04 -24.67
N ASN A 23 20.75 -1.15 -25.06
CA ASN A 23 21.86 -1.87 -24.43
C ASN A 23 21.59 -2.33 -22.98
N LYS A 24 20.59 -3.21 -22.82
CA LYS A 24 20.26 -3.87 -21.54
C LYS A 24 21.39 -4.80 -21.12
N HIS A 25 21.82 -4.69 -19.87
CA HIS A 25 22.75 -5.58 -19.21
C HIS A 25 22.08 -6.14 -17.97
N HIS A 26 22.31 -7.42 -17.69
CA HIS A 26 22.07 -7.95 -16.36
C HIS A 26 23.31 -7.74 -15.52
N ALA A 27 23.13 -7.23 -14.31
CA ALA A 27 24.21 -6.98 -13.37
C ALA A 27 23.90 -7.62 -12.02
N VAL A 28 24.92 -8.18 -11.39
CA VAL A 28 24.88 -8.76 -10.06
C VAL A 28 25.71 -7.89 -9.13
N TYR A 29 25.09 -7.53 -8.01
CA TYR A 29 25.70 -6.79 -6.92
C TYR A 29 25.63 -7.59 -5.63
N MET A 30 26.58 -7.34 -4.74
CA MET A 30 26.62 -7.94 -3.41
C MET A 30 26.89 -6.89 -2.34
N LEU A 31 26.27 -7.07 -1.18
CA LEU A 31 26.54 -6.32 0.03
C LEU A 31 26.95 -7.29 1.13
N ASN A 32 27.86 -6.84 2.00
CA ASN A 32 28.21 -7.57 3.21
C ASN A 32 27.19 -7.25 4.31
N GLY A 33 26.38 -8.23 4.69
CA GLY A 33 25.33 -8.11 5.71
C GLY A 33 25.84 -7.89 7.13
N LEU A 34 27.14 -8.04 7.39
CA LEU A 34 27.75 -7.70 8.69
C LEU A 34 28.00 -6.20 8.87
N LEU A 35 27.88 -5.42 7.79
CA LEU A 35 28.11 -3.99 7.89
C LEU A 35 26.96 -3.31 8.65
N PRO A 36 27.26 -2.33 9.53
CA PRO A 36 26.22 -1.51 10.12
C PRO A 36 25.37 -0.85 9.03
N ARG A 37 24.09 -0.63 9.28
CA ARG A 37 23.16 -0.02 8.31
C ARG A 37 23.70 1.28 7.70
N GLN A 38 24.29 2.16 8.51
CA GLN A 38 24.90 3.42 8.07
C GLN A 38 26.02 3.23 7.03
N MET A 39 26.60 2.04 6.96
CA MET A 39 27.60 1.65 5.97
C MET A 39 26.96 0.94 4.78
N ILE A 40 26.01 0.02 4.99
CA ILE A 40 25.31 -0.69 3.89
C ILE A 40 24.67 0.28 2.90
N GLU A 41 24.10 1.39 3.38
CA GLU A 41 23.44 2.40 2.53
C GLU A 41 24.43 3.26 1.70
N LYS A 42 25.74 3.12 1.89
CA LYS A 42 26.75 3.85 1.12
C LYS A 42 27.11 3.10 -0.15
N ASP A 43 27.13 3.80 -1.28
CA ASP A 43 27.53 3.25 -2.59
C ASP A 43 28.87 2.50 -2.56
N PHE A 44 29.84 2.96 -1.74
CA PHE A 44 31.13 2.30 -1.56
C PHE A 44 31.03 0.84 -1.09
N CYS A 45 29.98 0.51 -0.32
CA CYS A 45 29.76 -0.81 0.25
C CYS A 45 29.04 -1.76 -0.71
N THR A 46 28.41 -1.23 -1.77
CA THR A 46 27.83 -2.03 -2.85
C THR A 46 28.94 -2.54 -3.75
N ARG A 47 29.11 -3.86 -3.79
CA ARG A 47 30.15 -4.51 -4.60
C ARG A 47 29.56 -4.98 -5.91
N PHE A 48 30.06 -4.43 -7.01
CA PHE A 48 29.85 -5.00 -8.34
C PHE A 48 30.53 -6.36 -8.43
N VAL A 49 29.84 -7.34 -9.01
CA VAL A 49 30.38 -8.71 -9.17
C VAL A 49 30.55 -9.08 -10.62
N ILE A 50 29.46 -9.09 -11.38
CA ILE A 50 29.45 -9.50 -12.77
C ILE A 50 28.33 -8.77 -13.51
N SER A 51 28.55 -8.50 -14.79
CA SER A 51 27.49 -8.06 -15.70
C SER A 51 27.65 -8.68 -17.07
N SER A 52 26.55 -8.90 -17.78
CA SER A 52 26.58 -9.37 -19.16
C SER A 52 25.42 -8.82 -19.99
N PRO A 53 25.66 -8.41 -21.25
CA PRO A 53 24.59 -8.20 -22.25
C PRO A 53 24.05 -9.51 -22.83
N HIS A 54 24.73 -10.64 -22.61
CA HIS A 54 24.46 -11.89 -23.32
C HIS A 54 23.96 -12.99 -22.39
N ALA A 55 24.50 -13.06 -21.18
CA ALA A 55 24.09 -14.04 -20.19
C ALA A 55 22.79 -13.59 -19.53
N THR A 56 21.88 -14.54 -19.36
CA THR A 56 20.66 -14.41 -18.59
C THR A 56 20.97 -14.24 -17.10
N PRO A 57 20.05 -13.68 -16.29
CA PRO A 57 20.22 -13.56 -14.84
C PRO A 57 20.67 -14.87 -14.19
N MET A 58 20.00 -15.98 -14.49
CA MET A 58 20.32 -17.26 -13.85
C MET A 58 21.65 -17.87 -14.31
N GLU A 59 22.16 -17.55 -15.50
CA GLU A 59 23.54 -17.91 -15.89
C GLU A 59 24.58 -17.13 -15.07
N LEU A 60 24.33 -15.85 -14.78
CA LEU A 60 25.20 -15.06 -13.89
C LEU A 60 25.15 -15.59 -12.46
N VAL A 61 23.96 -15.96 -11.98
CA VAL A 61 23.77 -16.58 -10.65
C VAL A 61 24.48 -17.93 -10.55
N LYS A 62 24.51 -18.73 -11.61
CA LYS A 62 25.26 -20.01 -11.63
C LYS A 62 26.75 -19.77 -11.36
N ALA A 63 27.37 -18.84 -12.08
CA ALA A 63 28.77 -18.48 -11.85
C ALA A 63 29.02 -17.88 -10.45
N LEU A 64 28.06 -17.10 -9.93
CA LEU A 64 28.12 -16.57 -8.57
C LEU A 64 28.07 -17.68 -7.52
N LYS A 65 27.13 -18.62 -7.65
CA LYS A 65 26.97 -19.76 -6.74
C LYS A 65 28.27 -20.55 -6.64
N GLU A 66 28.87 -20.89 -7.78
CA GLU A 66 30.16 -21.60 -7.81
C GLU A 66 31.27 -20.83 -7.09
N SER A 67 31.32 -19.51 -7.28
CA SER A 67 32.30 -18.63 -6.63
C SER A 67 32.09 -18.58 -5.11
N ILE A 68 30.84 -18.44 -4.64
CA ILE A 68 30.50 -18.42 -3.21
C ILE A 68 30.82 -19.78 -2.57
N MET A 69 30.41 -20.88 -3.21
CA MET A 69 30.65 -22.23 -2.70
C MET A 69 32.13 -22.55 -2.59
N LYS A 70 32.93 -22.19 -3.62
CA LYS A 70 34.38 -22.36 -3.59
C LYS A 70 35.04 -21.55 -2.47
N ALA A 71 34.59 -20.31 -2.27
CA ALA A 71 35.09 -19.46 -1.20
C ALA A 71 34.68 -19.98 0.20
N ALA A 72 33.48 -20.55 0.33
CA ALA A 72 32.99 -21.11 1.57
C ALA A 72 33.66 -22.44 1.95
N GLU A 73 34.04 -23.27 0.96
CA GLU A 73 34.65 -24.59 1.17
C GLU A 73 35.98 -24.51 1.93
N HIS A 74 36.84 -23.56 1.54
CA HIS A 74 38.16 -23.38 2.14
C HIS A 74 38.20 -22.19 3.11
N GLY A 75 37.18 -21.33 3.06
CA GLY A 75 37.20 -20.01 3.67
C GLY A 75 38.16 -19.05 2.95
N VAL A 76 38.02 -17.76 3.25
CA VAL A 76 38.91 -16.70 2.76
C VAL A 76 39.74 -16.18 3.92
N GLU A 77 41.05 -16.39 3.86
CA GLU A 77 42.00 -15.87 4.85
C GLU A 77 42.00 -14.34 4.84
N ALA A 78 41.90 -13.75 6.03
CA ALA A 78 41.92 -12.31 6.25
C ALA A 78 42.62 -11.99 7.58
N TYR A 79 42.84 -10.70 7.84
CA TYR A 79 43.41 -10.22 9.09
C TYR A 79 42.41 -9.34 9.82
N ASP A 80 42.07 -9.69 11.06
CA ASP A 80 41.24 -8.86 11.92
C ASP A 80 42.09 -7.79 12.58
N CYS A 81 41.96 -6.54 12.13
CA CYS A 81 42.75 -5.43 12.66
C CYS A 81 42.34 -5.00 14.08
N LYS A 82 41.18 -5.42 14.59
CA LYS A 82 40.73 -5.11 15.94
C LYS A 82 41.34 -6.08 16.96
N PHE A 83 41.46 -7.35 16.59
CA PHE A 83 42.03 -8.39 17.45
C PHE A 83 43.49 -8.74 17.11
N GLU A 84 44.03 -8.14 16.05
CA GLU A 84 45.41 -8.34 15.58
C GLU A 84 45.76 -9.82 15.33
N GLU A 85 44.82 -10.56 14.73
CA GLU A 85 44.99 -11.99 14.44
C GLU A 85 44.46 -12.39 13.05
N GLU A 86 44.95 -13.51 12.55
CA GLU A 86 44.42 -14.13 11.34
C GLU A 86 43.00 -14.67 11.57
N CYS A 87 42.11 -14.38 10.63
CA CYS A 87 40.74 -14.85 10.64
C CYS A 87 40.35 -15.46 9.30
N LEU A 88 39.34 -16.34 9.34
CA LEU A 88 38.80 -17.00 8.17
C LEU A 88 37.37 -16.50 7.94
N LEU A 89 37.10 -16.02 6.73
CA LEU A 89 35.77 -15.56 6.33
C LEU A 89 35.06 -16.66 5.53
N ILE A 90 33.85 -17.03 5.93
CA ILE A 90 33.01 -18.03 5.25
C ILE A 90 31.80 -17.31 4.66
N PRO A 91 31.84 -16.91 3.38
CA PRO A 91 30.72 -16.27 2.73
C PRO A 91 29.56 -17.24 2.52
N HIS A 92 28.33 -16.76 2.69
CA HIS A 92 27.12 -17.49 2.32
C HIS A 92 26.06 -16.50 1.81
N ALA A 93 25.21 -16.94 0.88
CA ALA A 93 24.05 -16.13 0.49
C ALA A 93 23.10 -16.03 1.68
N HIS A 94 22.64 -14.81 1.99
CA HIS A 94 21.71 -14.55 3.08
C HIS A 94 20.28 -14.33 2.57
N PHE A 95 20.13 -13.46 1.57
CA PHE A 95 18.89 -13.30 0.82
C PHE A 95 19.15 -12.63 -0.52
N TRP A 96 18.14 -12.75 -1.39
CA TRP A 96 18.12 -12.24 -2.76
C TRP A 96 17.11 -11.09 -2.83
N ALA A 97 17.66 -9.88 -2.95
CA ALA A 97 16.86 -8.69 -3.21
C ALA A 97 16.57 -8.61 -4.70
N GLY A 98 15.37 -8.19 -5.06
CA GLY A 98 14.97 -8.00 -6.46
C GLY A 98 13.62 -7.30 -6.52
N ASP A 99 13.26 -6.82 -7.71
CA ASP A 99 11.86 -6.49 -7.98
C ASP A 99 11.04 -7.78 -8.18
N ASN A 100 9.71 -7.65 -8.21
CA ASN A 100 8.83 -8.82 -8.32
C ASN A 100 9.13 -9.68 -9.58
N PRO A 101 9.39 -9.10 -10.77
CA PRO A 101 9.84 -9.88 -11.93
C PRO A 101 11.14 -10.66 -11.70
N MET A 102 12.18 -10.04 -11.13
CA MET A 102 13.44 -10.73 -10.87
C MET A 102 13.28 -11.83 -9.83
N GLN A 103 12.54 -11.58 -8.75
CA GLN A 103 12.29 -12.60 -7.73
C GLN A 103 11.46 -13.77 -8.26
N ALA A 104 10.53 -13.51 -9.18
CA ALA A 104 9.83 -14.57 -9.89
C ALA A 104 10.80 -15.43 -10.72
N GLU A 105 11.79 -14.81 -11.39
CA GLU A 105 12.85 -15.53 -12.10
C GLU A 105 13.73 -16.36 -11.15
N GLU A 106 14.19 -15.76 -10.04
CA GLU A 106 14.97 -16.42 -8.99
C GLU A 106 14.21 -17.59 -8.36
N CYS A 107 12.88 -17.52 -8.28
CA CYS A 107 12.01 -18.57 -7.74
C CYS A 107 11.53 -19.61 -8.78
N SER A 108 11.96 -19.51 -10.05
CA SER A 108 11.38 -20.28 -11.17
C SER A 108 9.84 -20.19 -11.21
N HIS A 109 9.29 -19.03 -10.87
CA HIS A 109 7.87 -18.74 -10.78
C HIS A 109 7.34 -18.14 -12.08
N ALA A 110 6.10 -18.49 -12.45
CA ALA A 110 5.48 -18.08 -13.71
C ALA A 110 4.93 -16.63 -13.73
N GLY A 111 5.14 -15.87 -12.65
CA GLY A 111 4.69 -14.50 -12.47
C GLY A 111 3.22 -14.36 -12.06
N LEU A 112 2.77 -13.11 -11.94
CA LEU A 112 1.46 -12.75 -11.37
C LEU A 112 0.23 -13.25 -12.17
N HIS A 113 0.41 -13.62 -13.43
CA HIS A 113 -0.69 -14.05 -14.31
C HIS A 113 -1.00 -15.55 -14.24
N CYS A 114 -0.20 -16.35 -13.53
CA CYS A 114 -0.50 -17.75 -13.33
C CYS A 114 -1.63 -17.95 -12.30
N ASN A 115 -2.18 -19.16 -12.24
CA ASN A 115 -3.25 -19.45 -11.26
C ASN A 115 -2.74 -19.30 -9.82
N PHE A 116 -1.46 -19.62 -9.58
CA PHE A 116 -0.81 -19.59 -8.25
C PHE A 116 0.24 -18.49 -8.17
N PHE A 117 -0.21 -17.24 -8.05
CA PHE A 117 0.55 -16.02 -8.29
C PHE A 117 1.56 -15.64 -7.18
N CYS A 118 1.55 -16.30 -6.03
CA CYS A 118 2.51 -16.07 -4.96
C CYS A 118 3.79 -16.91 -5.16
N GLN A 119 4.95 -16.29 -4.95
CA GLN A 119 6.25 -16.96 -5.05
C GLN A 119 6.62 -17.75 -3.78
N GLU A 120 6.02 -17.42 -2.63
CA GLU A 120 6.30 -18.07 -1.34
C GLU A 120 5.36 -19.26 -1.08
N CYS A 121 4.12 -19.18 -1.55
CA CYS A 121 3.09 -20.19 -1.29
C CYS A 121 2.20 -20.47 -2.51
N LYS A 122 1.38 -21.52 -2.41
CA LYS A 122 0.43 -21.98 -3.42
C LYS A 122 -0.95 -21.35 -3.25
N VAL A 123 -1.03 -20.09 -2.78
CA VAL A 123 -2.29 -19.34 -2.81
C VAL A 123 -2.66 -19.01 -4.25
N GLY A 124 -3.95 -19.12 -4.58
CA GLY A 124 -4.46 -18.85 -5.90
C GLY A 124 -5.55 -19.83 -6.33
N GLY A 125 -5.57 -20.12 -7.63
CA GLY A 125 -6.61 -20.89 -8.29
C GLY A 125 -6.91 -20.32 -9.67
N THR A 126 -7.72 -21.04 -10.43
CA THR A 126 -8.31 -20.52 -11.67
C THR A 126 -9.08 -19.23 -11.41
N GLN A 127 -9.29 -18.42 -12.45
CA GLN A 127 -10.11 -17.20 -12.31
C GLN A 127 -11.52 -17.51 -11.80
N GLU A 128 -12.11 -18.62 -12.25
CA GLU A 128 -13.43 -19.07 -11.81
C GLU A 128 -13.42 -19.41 -10.31
N GLU A 129 -12.44 -20.19 -9.83
CA GLU A 129 -12.31 -20.53 -8.41
C GLU A 129 -12.13 -19.28 -7.54
N LYS A 130 -11.25 -18.36 -7.94
CA LYS A 130 -10.98 -17.12 -7.20
C LYS A 130 -12.17 -16.17 -7.10
N GLN A 131 -13.16 -16.32 -7.99
CA GLN A 131 -14.40 -15.54 -7.98
C GLN A 131 -15.51 -16.18 -7.13
N THR A 132 -15.33 -17.42 -6.67
CA THR A 132 -16.24 -18.04 -5.69
C THR A 132 -16.03 -17.45 -4.29
N ASP A 133 -17.06 -17.45 -3.44
CA ASP A 133 -16.92 -16.96 -2.05
C ASP A 133 -15.78 -17.66 -1.31
N ASN A 134 -15.68 -18.99 -1.44
CA ASN A 134 -14.62 -19.75 -0.80
C ASN A 134 -13.24 -19.40 -1.38
N GLY A 135 -13.10 -19.39 -2.71
CA GLY A 135 -11.82 -19.09 -3.34
C GLY A 135 -11.36 -17.66 -3.07
N PHE A 136 -12.28 -16.68 -3.04
CA PHE A 136 -11.97 -15.31 -2.66
C PHE A 136 -11.47 -15.24 -1.21
N MET A 137 -12.16 -15.89 -0.27
CA MET A 137 -11.74 -15.94 1.14
C MET A 137 -10.37 -16.60 1.34
N GLU A 138 -10.01 -17.59 0.53
CA GLU A 138 -8.69 -18.22 0.60
C GLU A 138 -7.55 -17.29 0.12
N LEU A 139 -7.83 -16.25 -0.69
CA LEU A 139 -6.82 -15.26 -1.08
C LEU A 139 -6.33 -14.40 0.10
N PHE A 140 -7.08 -14.39 1.21
CA PHE A 140 -6.77 -13.65 2.44
C PHE A 140 -5.89 -14.45 3.41
N LYS A 141 -5.52 -15.68 3.03
CA LYS A 141 -4.72 -16.60 3.84
C LYS A 141 -3.48 -17.00 3.08
N SER A 142 -2.42 -17.31 3.82
CA SER A 142 -1.26 -17.98 3.24
C SER A 142 -1.64 -19.38 2.78
N GLY A 143 -1.29 -19.72 1.54
CA GLY A 143 -1.43 -21.08 1.02
C GLY A 143 -0.32 -22.02 1.53
N GLU A 144 -0.31 -23.25 1.03
CA GLU A 144 0.78 -24.19 1.27
C GLU A 144 2.12 -23.60 0.79
N LEU A 145 3.14 -23.59 1.64
CA LEU A 145 4.45 -23.05 1.28
C LEU A 145 5.08 -23.84 0.12
N ARG A 146 5.75 -23.11 -0.78
CA ARG A 146 6.56 -23.71 -1.84
C ARG A 146 7.90 -24.14 -1.25
N THR A 147 8.45 -25.25 -1.76
CA THR A 147 9.80 -25.70 -1.39
C THR A 147 10.66 -25.83 -2.65
N PRO A 148 11.99 -25.66 -2.53
CA PRO A 148 12.90 -25.87 -3.64
C PRO A 148 12.76 -27.27 -4.26
N GLU A 149 12.49 -28.30 -3.46
CA GLU A 149 12.31 -29.68 -3.91
C GLU A 149 11.03 -29.87 -4.74
N ASP A 150 9.91 -29.28 -4.32
CA ASP A 150 8.67 -29.31 -5.11
C ASP A 150 8.85 -28.56 -6.42
N THR A 151 9.48 -27.38 -6.39
CA THR A 151 9.80 -26.61 -7.60
C THR A 151 10.70 -27.41 -8.54
N ALA A 152 11.77 -28.06 -8.04
CA ALA A 152 12.62 -28.94 -8.82
C ALA A 152 11.82 -30.08 -9.46
N SER A 153 10.96 -30.76 -8.68
CA SER A 153 10.09 -31.83 -9.17
C SER A 153 9.20 -31.34 -10.30
N LYS A 154 8.60 -30.15 -10.18
CA LYS A 154 7.77 -29.55 -11.23
C LYS A 154 8.55 -29.20 -12.48
N ILE A 155 9.81 -28.78 -12.36
CA ILE A 155 10.69 -28.56 -13.51
C ILE A 155 10.99 -29.89 -14.22
N TYR A 156 11.33 -30.95 -13.48
CA TYR A 156 11.56 -32.29 -14.05
C TYR A 156 10.31 -32.89 -14.70
N GLU A 157 9.13 -32.68 -14.12
CA GLU A 157 7.85 -33.03 -14.76
C GLU A 157 7.66 -32.29 -16.09
N GLN A 158 7.99 -30.99 -16.17
CA GLN A 158 7.94 -30.23 -17.43
C GLN A 158 8.90 -30.80 -18.47
N LEU A 159 10.12 -31.16 -18.06
CA LEU A 159 11.10 -31.80 -18.93
C LEU A 159 10.59 -33.11 -19.50
N GLN A 160 9.98 -33.97 -18.69
CA GLN A 160 9.35 -35.19 -19.15
C GLN A 160 8.13 -34.93 -20.05
N LEU A 161 7.31 -33.92 -19.74
CA LEU A 161 6.16 -33.60 -20.59
C LEU A 161 6.58 -33.10 -21.98
N SER A 162 7.78 -32.54 -22.11
CA SER A 162 8.32 -32.02 -23.38
C SER A 162 8.60 -33.10 -24.42
N THR A 163 8.85 -34.34 -23.98
CA THR A 163 9.14 -35.49 -24.85
C THR A 163 7.87 -36.10 -25.45
N LEU A 164 6.68 -35.73 -24.96
CA LEU A 164 5.43 -36.38 -25.34
C LEU A 164 4.78 -35.73 -26.57
N SER A 165 4.00 -36.52 -27.32
CA SER A 165 3.12 -35.96 -28.34
C SER A 165 2.12 -34.96 -27.74
N GLY A 166 1.98 -33.79 -28.36
CA GLY A 166 1.13 -32.71 -27.85
C GLY A 166 1.74 -31.92 -26.67
N ALA A 167 3.07 -31.96 -26.50
CA ALA A 167 3.80 -31.33 -25.40
C ALA A 167 3.41 -29.86 -25.15
N THR A 168 3.20 -29.05 -26.20
CA THR A 168 2.85 -27.62 -26.06
C THR A 168 1.65 -27.39 -25.14
N GLU A 169 0.54 -28.11 -25.34
CA GLU A 169 -0.67 -27.95 -24.51
C GLU A 169 -0.48 -28.55 -23.12
N LYS A 170 0.29 -29.64 -23.00
CA LYS A 170 0.59 -30.28 -21.71
C LYS A 170 1.42 -29.36 -20.82
N LEU A 171 2.47 -28.75 -21.38
CA LEU A 171 3.32 -27.77 -20.70
C LEU A 171 2.53 -26.54 -20.29
N LYS A 172 1.68 -26.00 -21.18
CA LYS A 172 0.82 -24.86 -20.86
C LYS A 172 -0.09 -25.14 -19.68
N LYS A 173 -0.75 -26.31 -19.65
CA LYS A 173 -1.59 -26.74 -18.54
C LYS A 173 -0.80 -26.93 -17.25
N HIS A 174 0.37 -27.58 -17.33
CA HIS A 174 1.23 -27.83 -16.17
C HIS A 174 1.76 -26.53 -15.56
N LYS A 175 2.26 -25.59 -16.38
CA LYS A 175 2.68 -24.26 -15.94
C LYS A 175 1.54 -23.49 -15.28
N ALA A 176 0.34 -23.52 -15.85
CA ALA A 176 -0.83 -22.86 -15.26
C ALA A 176 -1.21 -23.49 -13.90
N ALA A 177 -1.15 -24.82 -13.79
CA ALA A 177 -1.53 -25.56 -12.58
C ALA A 177 -0.47 -25.54 -11.46
N SER A 178 0.82 -25.40 -11.79
CA SER A 178 1.89 -25.34 -10.79
C SER A 178 2.31 -23.91 -10.44
N GLY A 179 2.14 -22.97 -11.37
CA GLY A 179 2.74 -21.64 -11.30
C GLY A 179 4.27 -21.66 -11.45
N ILE A 180 4.86 -22.77 -11.92
CA ILE A 180 6.31 -22.92 -12.08
C ILE A 180 6.71 -22.75 -13.56
N ASN A 181 7.77 -21.99 -13.77
CA ASN A 181 8.37 -21.75 -15.07
C ASN A 181 9.85 -21.37 -14.90
N ASP A 182 10.72 -22.33 -15.19
CA ASP A 182 12.15 -22.14 -15.11
C ASP A 182 12.71 -21.49 -16.38
N SER A 183 13.38 -20.33 -16.25
CA SER A 183 13.88 -19.57 -17.41
C SER A 183 15.03 -20.27 -18.13
N ILE A 184 15.89 -20.97 -17.38
CA ILE A 184 16.95 -21.82 -17.94
C ILE A 184 16.30 -22.91 -18.82
N CYS A 185 15.32 -23.65 -18.27
CA CYS A 185 14.64 -24.72 -18.99
C CYS A 185 13.78 -24.26 -20.16
N ALA A 186 13.12 -23.11 -20.05
CA ALA A 186 12.19 -22.63 -21.06
C ALA A 186 12.81 -22.57 -22.47
N ASN A 187 14.08 -22.14 -22.57
CA ASN A 187 14.77 -21.97 -23.85
C ASN A 187 14.92 -23.29 -24.61
N PHE A 188 15.31 -24.35 -23.90
CA PHE A 188 15.55 -25.65 -24.51
C PHE A 188 14.31 -26.54 -24.56
N LEU A 189 13.36 -26.36 -23.63
CA LEU A 189 12.05 -27.01 -23.70
C LEU A 189 11.39 -26.71 -25.05
N GLN A 190 11.46 -25.48 -25.53
CA GLN A 190 10.89 -25.12 -26.82
C GLN A 190 11.58 -25.85 -27.98
N ALA A 191 12.91 -25.97 -27.95
CA ALA A 191 13.67 -26.72 -28.96
C ALA A 191 13.30 -28.22 -28.97
N ILE A 192 13.18 -28.84 -27.80
CA ILE A 192 12.78 -30.25 -27.65
C ILE A 192 11.34 -30.46 -28.13
N VAL A 193 10.43 -29.54 -27.80
CA VAL A 193 9.03 -29.58 -28.25
C VAL A 193 8.95 -29.50 -29.78
N ASP A 194 9.73 -28.64 -30.42
CA ASP A 194 9.71 -28.47 -31.87
C ASP A 194 10.37 -29.66 -32.59
N LEU A 195 11.45 -30.21 -32.04
CA LEU A 195 12.02 -31.49 -32.48
C LEU A 195 10.97 -32.61 -32.38
N GLY A 196 10.30 -32.73 -31.23
CA GLY A 196 9.25 -33.72 -31.00
C GLY A 196 8.08 -33.58 -31.97
N LYS A 197 7.61 -32.35 -32.25
CA LYS A 197 6.59 -32.11 -33.29
C LYS A 197 7.05 -32.60 -34.65
N SER A 198 8.30 -32.36 -35.04
CA SER A 198 8.83 -32.80 -36.33
C SER A 198 8.93 -34.34 -36.41
N LEU A 199 9.35 -34.99 -35.32
CA LEU A 199 9.50 -36.43 -35.24
C LEU A 199 8.13 -37.14 -35.25
N TYR A 200 7.21 -36.73 -34.38
CA TYR A 200 5.88 -37.34 -34.27
C TYR A 200 4.97 -37.07 -35.48
N SER A 201 5.19 -36.00 -36.23
CA SER A 201 4.44 -35.71 -37.46
C SER A 201 5.01 -36.39 -38.70
N GLY A 202 6.14 -37.11 -38.58
CA GLY A 202 6.78 -37.78 -39.71
C GLY A 202 7.52 -36.84 -40.67
N LYS A 203 7.70 -35.56 -40.29
CA LYS A 203 8.36 -34.55 -41.14
C LYS A 203 9.87 -34.54 -41.02
N HIS A 204 10.41 -35.12 -39.94
CA HIS A 204 11.85 -35.20 -39.71
C HIS A 204 12.43 -36.40 -40.48
N PRO A 205 13.62 -36.30 -41.09
CA PRO A 205 14.27 -37.42 -41.79
C PRO A 205 14.39 -38.68 -40.90
N ASP A 206 14.71 -38.49 -39.62
CA ASP A 206 14.85 -39.58 -38.65
C ASP A 206 13.52 -40.18 -38.17
N SER A 207 12.37 -39.72 -38.66
CA SER A 207 11.05 -40.27 -38.30
C SER A 207 10.76 -41.61 -38.97
N ALA A 208 11.44 -41.93 -40.09
CA ALA A 208 11.08 -43.07 -40.92
C ALA A 208 11.28 -44.40 -40.16
N GLY A 209 10.18 -45.13 -39.96
CA GLY A 209 10.19 -46.47 -39.36
C GLY A 209 10.27 -46.50 -37.83
N LYS A 210 10.36 -45.35 -37.15
CA LYS A 210 10.42 -45.30 -35.68
C LYS A 210 9.05 -45.43 -35.03
N ALA A 211 8.94 -46.27 -34.02
CA ALA A 211 7.78 -46.32 -33.14
C ALA A 211 7.70 -45.05 -32.25
N LYS A 212 6.53 -44.79 -31.66
CA LYS A 212 6.36 -43.60 -30.78
C LYS A 212 7.27 -43.66 -29.56
N GLU A 213 7.51 -44.87 -29.08
CA GLU A 213 8.37 -45.21 -27.94
C GLU A 213 9.84 -44.92 -28.27
N GLU A 214 10.27 -45.18 -29.50
CA GLU A 214 11.64 -44.86 -29.95
C GLU A 214 11.85 -43.35 -30.11
N ILE A 215 10.85 -42.63 -30.62
CA ILE A 215 10.87 -41.17 -30.67
C ILE A 215 10.92 -40.58 -29.26
N HIS A 216 10.15 -41.14 -28.32
CA HIS A 216 10.15 -40.72 -26.93
C HIS A 216 11.53 -40.93 -26.29
N ALA A 217 12.12 -42.11 -26.43
CA ALA A 217 13.46 -42.42 -25.91
C ALA A 217 14.53 -41.50 -26.52
N GLN A 218 14.43 -41.16 -27.81
CA GLN A 218 15.33 -40.20 -28.44
C GLN A 218 15.22 -38.80 -27.81
N LEU A 219 13.99 -38.34 -27.53
CA LEU A 219 13.76 -37.05 -26.88
C LEU A 219 14.21 -37.06 -25.40
N GLU A 220 14.07 -38.18 -24.70
CA GLU A 220 14.58 -38.34 -23.33
C GLU A 220 16.11 -38.25 -23.26
N VAL A 221 16.82 -38.83 -24.24
CA VAL A 221 18.29 -38.67 -24.35
C VAL A 221 18.65 -37.19 -24.52
N GLU A 222 17.91 -36.46 -25.35
CA GLU A 222 18.16 -35.03 -25.55
C GLU A 222 17.84 -34.20 -24.30
N VAL A 223 16.76 -34.51 -23.58
CA VAL A 223 16.45 -33.91 -22.27
C VAL A 223 17.60 -34.12 -21.29
N ASN A 224 18.08 -35.36 -21.15
CA ASN A 224 19.17 -35.68 -20.23
C ASN A 224 20.45 -34.94 -20.59
N ARG A 225 20.81 -34.89 -21.88
CA ARG A 225 21.97 -34.14 -22.38
C ARG A 225 21.90 -32.67 -21.98
N VAL A 226 20.75 -32.04 -22.18
CA VAL A 226 20.55 -30.62 -21.89
C VAL A 226 20.55 -30.34 -20.38
N VAL A 227 19.95 -31.21 -19.57
CA VAL A 227 19.97 -31.11 -18.11
C VAL A 227 21.40 -31.27 -17.57
N GLU A 228 22.19 -32.18 -18.13
CA GLU A 228 23.61 -32.36 -17.76
C GLU A 228 24.46 -31.13 -18.13
N GLU A 229 24.21 -30.54 -19.30
CA GLU A 229 24.97 -29.39 -19.80
C GLU A 229 24.62 -28.08 -19.06
N HIS A 230 23.33 -27.80 -18.89
CA HIS A 230 22.86 -26.50 -18.41
C HIS A 230 22.39 -26.53 -16.95
N GLY A 231 21.78 -27.63 -16.51
CA GLY A 231 21.10 -27.74 -15.23
C GLY A 231 19.71 -27.08 -15.22
N ILE A 232 19.18 -26.90 -14.02
CA ILE A 232 17.99 -26.09 -13.72
C ILE A 232 18.42 -24.82 -12.98
N ASN A 233 17.48 -23.99 -12.52
CA ASN A 233 17.78 -22.82 -11.69
C ASN A 233 18.87 -23.11 -10.64
N PRO A 234 20.00 -22.37 -10.66
CA PRO A 234 21.14 -22.62 -9.79
C PRO A 234 20.82 -22.44 -8.30
N LEU A 235 19.81 -21.65 -7.94
CA LEU A 235 19.40 -21.46 -6.55
C LEU A 235 18.81 -22.75 -5.95
N ILE A 236 18.24 -23.61 -6.79
CA ILE A 236 17.79 -24.94 -6.38
C ILE A 236 19.03 -25.77 -5.99
N GLY A 237 19.02 -26.27 -4.75
CA GLY A 237 20.12 -27.06 -4.19
C GLY A 237 21.36 -26.22 -3.83
N MET A 238 21.27 -24.89 -3.76
CA MET A 238 22.32 -24.09 -3.13
C MET A 238 22.27 -24.31 -1.60
N PRO A 239 23.39 -24.68 -0.94
CA PRO A 239 23.38 -24.96 0.49
C PRO A 239 22.92 -23.77 1.32
N GLY A 240 21.95 -24.01 2.21
CA GLY A 240 21.42 -22.99 3.12
C GLY A 240 20.57 -21.92 2.43
N VAL A 241 20.10 -22.16 1.20
CA VAL A 241 19.24 -21.23 0.46
C VAL A 241 17.87 -21.85 0.19
N ASN A 242 16.82 -21.18 0.64
CA ASN A 242 15.44 -21.40 0.18
C ASN A 242 14.96 -20.17 -0.60
N MET A 243 15.00 -20.24 -1.93
CA MET A 243 14.58 -19.14 -2.82
C MET A 243 13.16 -18.62 -2.55
N HIS A 244 12.25 -19.46 -2.05
CA HIS A 244 10.88 -19.06 -1.73
C HIS A 244 10.72 -18.34 -0.39
N GLN A 245 11.74 -18.36 0.48
CA GLN A 245 11.73 -17.70 1.79
C GLN A 245 12.80 -16.62 1.93
N GLU A 246 13.83 -16.68 1.10
CA GLU A 246 14.99 -15.78 1.08
C GLU A 246 14.92 -14.77 -0.06
N THR A 247 13.72 -14.49 -0.56
CA THR A 247 13.41 -13.40 -1.49
C THR A 247 12.45 -12.42 -0.81
N PRO A 248 12.94 -11.52 0.06
CA PRO A 248 12.08 -10.64 0.84
C PRO A 248 11.14 -9.83 -0.04
N THR A 249 9.87 -9.73 0.35
CA THR A 249 8.85 -9.00 -0.41
C THR A 249 9.30 -7.57 -0.72
N GLU A 250 9.29 -7.21 -2.00
CA GLU A 250 9.66 -5.87 -2.43
C GLU A 250 8.52 -4.87 -2.15
N ILE A 251 8.76 -3.95 -1.21
CA ILE A 251 7.74 -3.05 -0.67
C ILE A 251 7.38 -1.88 -1.59
N LEU A 252 8.26 -1.48 -2.51
CA LEU A 252 7.99 -0.33 -3.38
C LEU A 252 6.96 -0.68 -4.47
N HIS A 253 7.04 -1.81 -5.16
CA HIS A 253 6.04 -2.24 -6.13
C HIS A 253 4.82 -2.87 -5.46
N THR A 254 5.01 -3.64 -4.40
CA THR A 254 3.90 -4.34 -3.74
C THR A 254 3.00 -3.38 -2.95
N VAL A 255 3.60 -2.47 -2.17
CA VAL A 255 2.84 -1.56 -1.28
C VAL A 255 2.68 -0.18 -1.90
N LEU A 256 3.75 0.51 -2.30
CA LEU A 256 3.63 1.90 -2.75
C LEU A 256 3.01 2.02 -4.15
N LEU A 257 3.53 1.29 -5.14
CA LEU A 257 3.01 1.30 -6.52
C LEU A 257 1.86 0.30 -6.72
N GLY A 258 1.63 -0.58 -5.76
CA GLY A 258 0.45 -1.41 -5.63
C GLY A 258 -0.58 -0.71 -4.77
N VAL A 259 -0.78 -1.18 -3.54
CA VAL A 259 -1.83 -0.74 -2.60
C VAL A 259 -2.02 0.78 -2.58
N VAL A 260 -0.99 1.56 -2.25
CA VAL A 260 -1.08 3.01 -2.06
C VAL A 260 -1.47 3.72 -3.35
N LYS A 261 -0.88 3.34 -4.49
CA LYS A 261 -1.21 3.91 -5.80
C LYS A 261 -2.68 3.71 -6.17
N TYR A 262 -3.24 2.51 -5.94
CA TYR A 262 -4.63 2.24 -6.25
C TYR A 262 -5.60 2.97 -5.31
N PHE A 263 -5.30 3.02 -4.01
CA PHE A 263 -6.06 3.84 -3.06
C PHE A 263 -5.99 5.34 -3.39
N TRP A 264 -4.83 5.83 -3.82
CA TRP A 264 -4.68 7.19 -4.33
C TRP A 264 -5.56 7.45 -5.54
N GLY A 265 -5.57 6.54 -6.53
CA GLY A 265 -6.44 6.64 -7.69
C GLY A 265 -7.92 6.76 -7.31
N GLN A 266 -8.38 5.90 -6.40
CA GLN A 266 -9.75 5.94 -5.89
C GLN A 266 -10.05 7.25 -5.14
N THR A 267 -9.10 7.71 -4.33
CA THR A 267 -9.27 8.95 -3.55
C THR A 267 -9.32 10.17 -4.45
N ALA A 268 -8.42 10.26 -5.43
CA ALA A 268 -8.42 11.32 -6.43
C ALA A 268 -9.75 11.36 -7.21
N TYR A 269 -10.27 10.19 -7.61
CA TYR A 269 -11.58 10.08 -8.26
C TYR A 269 -12.72 10.62 -7.39
N ILE A 270 -12.74 10.28 -6.09
CA ILE A 270 -13.75 10.79 -5.15
C ILE A 270 -13.67 12.32 -5.05
N LEU A 271 -12.48 12.86 -4.81
CA LEU A 271 -12.24 14.30 -4.66
C LEU A 271 -12.59 15.09 -5.93
N GLU A 272 -12.37 14.53 -7.11
CA GLU A 272 -12.82 15.12 -8.38
C GLU A 272 -14.35 15.14 -8.48
N LYS A 273 -14.99 14.04 -8.11
CA LYS A 273 -16.45 13.90 -8.17
C LYS A 273 -17.15 14.84 -7.20
N THR A 274 -16.61 15.05 -6.01
CA THR A 274 -17.14 15.96 -4.99
C THR A 274 -16.71 17.42 -5.21
N LYS A 275 -15.75 17.66 -6.11
CA LYS A 275 -15.13 18.97 -6.40
C LYS A 275 -14.26 19.51 -5.24
N ASP A 276 -13.79 18.64 -4.37
CA ASP A 276 -12.96 18.98 -3.20
C ASP A 276 -11.45 18.89 -3.49
N PHE A 277 -11.05 18.62 -4.73
CA PHE A 277 -9.63 18.48 -5.08
C PHE A 277 -8.81 19.76 -4.82
N SER A 278 -9.43 20.94 -4.96
CA SER A 278 -8.81 22.23 -4.61
C SER A 278 -8.62 22.41 -3.10
N ILE A 279 -9.56 21.89 -2.29
CA ILE A 279 -9.45 21.88 -0.83
C ILE A 279 -8.31 20.95 -0.43
N PHE A 280 -8.26 19.73 -0.98
CA PHE A 280 -7.15 18.81 -0.78
C PHE A 280 -5.79 19.45 -1.11
N GLN A 281 -5.67 20.14 -2.25
CA GLN A 281 -4.43 20.84 -2.63
C GLN A 281 -4.06 21.93 -1.61
N THR A 282 -5.04 22.66 -1.09
CA THR A 282 -4.83 23.70 -0.07
C THR A 282 -4.36 23.08 1.24
N CYS A 283 -5.00 21.99 1.69
CA CYS A 283 -4.60 21.23 2.87
C CYS A 283 -3.15 20.72 2.74
N LEU A 284 -2.81 20.13 1.60
CA LEU A 284 -1.46 19.62 1.33
C LEU A 284 -0.41 20.75 1.26
N SER A 285 -0.79 21.94 0.81
CA SER A 285 0.10 23.11 0.80
C SER A 285 0.33 23.69 2.19
N SER A 286 -0.63 23.49 3.10
CA SER A 286 -0.65 24.09 4.44
C SER A 286 -0.12 23.18 5.53
N ILE A 287 0.06 21.88 5.23
CA ILE A 287 0.50 20.90 6.22
C ILE A 287 1.94 21.19 6.65
N ASP A 288 2.16 21.28 7.96
CA ASP A 288 3.51 21.37 8.48
C ASP A 288 4.20 20.01 8.34
N THR A 289 5.34 20.02 7.66
CA THR A 289 6.17 18.84 7.46
C THR A 289 7.40 18.87 8.36
N SER A 290 7.50 19.84 9.27
CA SER A 290 8.53 19.88 10.30
C SER A 290 8.49 18.60 11.13
N GLY A 291 9.67 17.98 11.31
CA GLY A 291 9.80 16.69 11.99
C GLY A 291 9.54 15.45 11.11
N LEU A 292 9.03 15.60 9.89
CA LEU A 292 8.93 14.49 8.94
C LEU A 292 10.21 14.39 8.12
N ASN A 293 10.85 13.21 8.11
CA ASN A 293 12.02 12.94 7.28
C ASN A 293 11.60 12.63 5.84
N ILE A 294 10.99 13.60 5.16
CA ILE A 294 10.45 13.50 3.80
C ILE A 294 11.01 14.59 2.89
N PRO A 295 11.14 14.34 1.57
CA PRO A 295 11.47 15.39 0.62
C PRO A 295 10.40 16.48 0.61
N LYS A 296 10.78 17.70 0.19
CA LYS A 296 9.83 18.79 -0.02
C LYS A 296 8.68 18.34 -0.93
N ILE A 297 7.45 18.45 -0.43
CA ILE A 297 6.25 18.11 -1.18
C ILE A 297 5.76 19.36 -1.91
N SER A 298 5.59 19.26 -3.23
CA SER A 298 4.87 20.28 -4.00
C SER A 298 3.43 19.82 -4.18
N ALA A 299 2.50 20.46 -3.46
CA ALA A 299 1.08 20.17 -3.59
C ALA A 299 0.59 20.36 -5.03
N GLU A 300 1.04 21.43 -5.69
CA GLU A 300 0.75 21.72 -7.10
C GLU A 300 1.19 20.56 -8.00
N TYR A 301 2.42 20.06 -7.83
CA TYR A 301 2.92 18.93 -8.62
C TYR A 301 2.11 17.65 -8.36
N ILE A 302 1.85 17.32 -7.09
CA ILE A 302 1.07 16.12 -6.72
C ILE A 302 -0.32 16.16 -7.37
N CYS A 303 -0.96 17.32 -7.34
CA CYS A 303 -2.28 17.55 -7.90
C CYS A 303 -2.29 17.54 -9.44
N ALA A 304 -1.31 18.21 -10.08
CA ALA A 304 -1.20 18.27 -11.54
C ALA A 304 -0.84 16.92 -12.17
N TYR A 305 0.04 16.15 -11.52
CA TYR A 305 0.56 14.87 -12.02
C TYR A 305 0.04 13.67 -11.23
N LYS A 306 -1.19 13.75 -10.72
CA LYS A 306 -1.82 12.69 -9.89
C LYS A 306 -1.79 11.29 -10.50
N GLY A 307 -1.79 11.16 -11.82
CA GLY A 307 -1.70 9.87 -12.53
C GLY A 307 -0.28 9.35 -12.77
N SER A 308 0.75 10.13 -12.45
CA SER A 308 2.16 9.85 -12.80
C SER A 308 3.11 9.98 -11.61
N LEU A 309 2.57 9.80 -10.41
CA LEU A 309 3.35 9.79 -9.18
C LEU A 309 4.22 8.52 -9.09
N ILE A 310 5.35 8.65 -8.39
CA ILE A 310 6.33 7.57 -8.18
C ILE A 310 6.40 7.21 -6.68
N GLY A 311 7.12 6.15 -6.35
CA GLY A 311 7.19 5.60 -4.98
C GLY A 311 7.48 6.63 -3.89
N LYS A 312 8.42 7.57 -4.11
CA LYS A 312 8.73 8.61 -3.12
C LYS A 312 7.51 9.50 -2.77
N HIS A 313 6.67 9.81 -3.76
CA HIS A 313 5.45 10.60 -3.55
C HIS A 313 4.42 9.80 -2.76
N PHE A 314 4.22 8.52 -3.13
CA PHE A 314 3.29 7.64 -2.44
C PHE A 314 3.70 7.35 -1.00
N LYS A 315 5.01 7.24 -0.72
CA LYS A 315 5.52 7.11 0.64
C LYS A 315 5.15 8.31 1.51
N SER A 316 5.38 9.52 1.01
CA SER A 316 4.98 10.75 1.70
C SER A 316 3.47 10.86 1.86
N LEU A 317 2.70 10.57 0.80
CA LEU A 317 1.24 10.62 0.87
C LEU A 317 0.69 9.63 1.90
N ALA A 318 1.14 8.37 1.91
CA ALA A 318 0.64 7.37 2.85
C ALA A 318 0.69 7.82 4.32
N GLN A 319 1.71 8.58 4.71
CA GLN A 319 1.83 9.11 6.08
C GLN A 319 0.95 10.33 6.36
N LEU A 320 0.62 11.11 5.33
CA LEU A 320 -0.09 12.38 5.47
C LEU A 320 -1.59 12.28 5.18
N MET A 321 -2.00 11.32 4.36
CA MET A 321 -3.37 11.24 3.82
C MET A 321 -4.47 11.32 4.89
N PRO A 322 -4.38 10.66 6.07
CA PRO A 322 -5.42 10.77 7.10
C PRO A 322 -5.73 12.21 7.53
N PHE A 323 -4.75 13.12 7.49
CA PHE A 323 -4.92 14.52 7.85
C PHE A 323 -5.44 15.37 6.68
N LEU A 324 -5.09 14.99 5.45
CA LEU A 324 -5.38 15.77 4.24
C LEU A 324 -6.81 15.59 3.74
N ILE A 325 -7.41 14.43 4.01
CA ILE A 325 -8.72 14.04 3.49
C ILE A 325 -9.81 13.99 4.56
N TYR A 326 -9.52 14.54 5.75
CA TYR A 326 -10.24 14.29 6.99
C TYR A 326 -11.75 14.55 6.98
N ASP A 327 -12.33 15.22 6.02
CA ASP A 327 -13.78 15.46 5.91
C ASP A 327 -14.19 15.53 4.43
N LEU A 328 -13.28 15.12 3.56
CA LEU A 328 -13.37 15.21 2.11
C LEU A 328 -13.73 13.88 1.44
N VAL A 329 -13.65 12.78 2.19
CA VAL A 329 -13.90 11.43 1.68
C VAL A 329 -14.82 10.64 2.62
N PRO A 330 -15.48 9.58 2.14
CA PRO A 330 -16.22 8.68 3.01
C PRO A 330 -15.34 8.11 4.12
N GLN A 331 -15.92 7.93 5.32
CA GLN A 331 -15.22 7.43 6.51
C GLN A 331 -14.42 6.13 6.25
N LYS A 332 -14.91 5.25 5.38
CA LYS A 332 -14.21 4.01 5.01
C LYS A 332 -12.88 4.26 4.30
N VAL A 333 -12.84 5.26 3.41
CA VAL A 333 -11.62 5.66 2.70
C VAL A 333 -10.62 6.29 3.67
N LEU A 334 -11.10 7.13 4.59
CA LEU A 334 -10.28 7.68 5.67
C LEU A 334 -9.69 6.56 6.55
N ASN A 335 -10.50 5.60 6.99
CA ASN A 335 -10.04 4.45 7.78
C ASN A 335 -8.99 3.63 7.04
N ALA A 336 -9.18 3.39 5.74
CA ALA A 336 -8.21 2.69 4.93
C ALA A 336 -6.87 3.43 4.85
N TRP A 337 -6.89 4.76 4.67
CA TRP A 337 -5.67 5.57 4.68
C TRP A 337 -4.98 5.58 6.04
N THR A 338 -5.71 5.54 7.15
CA THR A 338 -5.13 5.41 8.48
C THR A 338 -4.38 4.08 8.62
N ILE A 339 -4.99 2.97 8.22
CA ILE A 339 -4.36 1.65 8.25
C ILE A 339 -3.14 1.59 7.31
N ILE A 340 -3.24 2.15 6.10
CA ILE A 340 -2.12 2.26 5.16
C ILE A 340 -0.97 3.07 5.76
N GLY A 341 -1.27 4.19 6.43
CA GLY A 341 -0.27 5.00 7.11
C GLY A 341 0.47 4.22 8.20
N GLU A 342 -0.27 3.47 9.02
CA GLU A 342 0.31 2.57 10.04
C GLU A 342 1.17 1.47 9.40
N LEU A 343 0.69 0.82 8.34
CA LEU A 343 1.41 -0.24 7.65
C LEU A 343 2.73 0.28 7.07
N VAL A 344 2.71 1.42 6.40
CA VAL A 344 3.90 2.04 5.80
C VAL A 344 4.93 2.40 6.88
N VAL A 345 4.51 2.80 8.08
CA VAL A 345 5.46 3.00 9.18
C VAL A 345 6.07 1.68 9.65
N LEU A 346 5.27 0.62 9.78
CA LEU A 346 5.73 -0.69 10.25
C LEU A 346 6.70 -1.36 9.27
N ILE A 347 6.44 -1.34 7.96
CA ILE A 347 7.29 -2.03 6.98
C ILE A 347 8.56 -1.24 6.59
N TRP A 348 8.63 0.05 6.93
CA TRP A 348 9.87 0.86 6.84
C TRP A 348 10.58 1.01 8.19
N HIS A 349 10.21 0.19 9.19
CA HIS A 349 10.89 0.18 10.46
C HIS A 349 12.32 -0.36 10.31
N THR A 350 13.28 0.22 11.01
CA THR A 350 14.71 -0.04 10.73
C THR A 350 15.50 -0.60 11.91
N GLN A 351 14.90 -0.63 13.09
CA GLN A 351 15.44 -1.27 14.27
C GLN A 351 14.27 -1.87 15.06
N ILE A 352 14.25 -3.18 15.25
CA ILE A 352 13.16 -3.86 15.96
C ILE A 352 13.69 -4.36 17.30
N ASP A 353 13.30 -3.69 18.39
CA ASP A 353 13.75 -4.06 19.74
C ASP A 353 12.91 -5.23 20.32
N ASN A 354 11.61 -5.28 20.01
CA ASN A 354 10.70 -6.36 20.40
C ASN A 354 10.10 -7.00 19.14
N MET A 355 10.71 -8.11 18.71
CA MET A 355 10.30 -8.83 17.50
C MET A 355 8.87 -9.37 17.60
N GLU A 356 8.48 -9.96 18.73
CA GLU A 356 7.16 -10.54 18.91
C GLU A 356 6.05 -9.48 18.84
N GLY A 357 6.23 -8.36 19.56
CA GLY A 357 5.30 -7.24 19.53
C GLY A 357 5.23 -6.58 18.15
N TYR A 358 6.37 -6.45 17.45
CA TYR A 358 6.40 -5.93 16.09
C TYR A 358 5.63 -6.82 15.13
N LEU A 359 5.88 -8.13 15.14
CA LEU A 359 5.19 -9.08 14.26
C LEU A 359 3.69 -9.13 14.54
N SER A 360 3.28 -9.09 15.81
CA SER A 360 1.86 -9.03 16.17
C SER A 360 1.18 -7.77 15.61
N ASN A 361 1.80 -6.60 15.76
CA ASN A 361 1.28 -5.35 15.20
C ASN A 361 1.23 -5.39 13.68
N LEU A 362 2.30 -5.84 13.02
CA LEU A 362 2.37 -5.92 11.57
C LEU A 362 1.28 -6.84 11.00
N LEU A 363 1.12 -8.03 11.58
CA LEU A 363 0.07 -8.97 11.16
C LEU A 363 -1.32 -8.37 11.36
N HIS A 364 -1.59 -7.76 12.51
CA HIS A 364 -2.87 -7.10 12.77
C HIS A 364 -3.16 -5.98 11.76
N THR A 365 -2.18 -5.15 11.44
CA THR A 365 -2.33 -4.08 10.44
C THR A 365 -2.55 -4.63 9.02
N ILE A 366 -1.87 -5.74 8.66
CA ILE A 366 -2.09 -6.42 7.37
C ILE A 366 -3.52 -6.97 7.31
N GLU A 367 -3.99 -7.66 8.34
CA GLU A 367 -5.37 -8.16 8.42
C GLU A 367 -6.40 -7.03 8.35
N ALA A 368 -6.16 -5.92 9.04
CA ALA A 368 -7.01 -4.73 8.99
C ALA A 368 -7.07 -4.13 7.56
N LEU A 369 -5.92 -4.06 6.89
CA LEU A 369 -5.84 -3.56 5.50
C LEU A 369 -6.62 -4.47 4.56
N LEU A 370 -6.43 -5.77 4.68
CA LEU A 370 -7.13 -6.76 3.89
C LEU A 370 -8.66 -6.66 4.10
N ASN A 371 -9.11 -6.57 5.34
CA ASN A 371 -10.52 -6.41 5.66
C ASN A 371 -11.13 -5.11 5.10
N VAL A 372 -10.43 -3.97 5.21
CA VAL A 372 -10.96 -2.71 4.67
C VAL A 372 -10.98 -2.69 3.13
N THR A 373 -10.08 -3.43 2.47
CA THR A 373 -10.11 -3.60 1.01
C THR A 373 -11.20 -4.55 0.53
N ALA A 374 -11.56 -5.55 1.34
CA ALA A 374 -12.56 -6.57 1.01
C ALA A 374 -14.00 -6.14 1.31
N ASP A 375 -14.21 -5.04 2.05
CA ASP A 375 -15.54 -4.52 2.39
C ASP A 375 -16.28 -4.02 1.13
N ASN A 376 -16.91 -4.99 0.45
CA ASN A 376 -17.58 -4.84 -0.83
C ASN A 376 -18.96 -4.16 -0.74
N ARG A 377 -19.20 -3.31 0.25
CA ARG A 377 -20.39 -2.42 0.27
C ARG A 377 -20.24 -1.21 -0.68
N GLN A 378 -19.54 -1.41 -1.79
CA GLN A 378 -19.38 -0.45 -2.89
C GLN A 378 -20.11 -0.90 -4.16
N ALA A 379 -21.15 -1.74 -4.01
CA ALA A 379 -22.25 -1.74 -4.97
C ALA A 379 -23.42 -0.96 -4.36
N PRO A 380 -23.42 0.40 -4.37
CA PRO A 380 -24.57 1.19 -3.93
C PRO A 380 -25.87 0.72 -4.58
N SER A 381 -25.81 0.24 -5.83
CA SER A 381 -26.97 -0.33 -6.52
C SER A 381 -27.44 -1.64 -5.89
N CYS A 382 -26.55 -2.55 -5.50
CA CYS A 382 -26.92 -3.81 -4.87
C CYS A 382 -27.47 -3.57 -3.45
N ASP A 383 -26.78 -2.75 -2.65
CA ASP A 383 -27.25 -2.37 -1.31
C ASP A 383 -28.58 -1.60 -1.38
N SER A 384 -28.74 -0.70 -2.35
CA SER A 384 -30.02 -0.02 -2.58
C SER A 384 -31.10 -1.00 -3.03
N CYS A 385 -30.80 -1.94 -3.94
CA CYS A 385 -31.76 -2.95 -4.39
C CYS A 385 -32.18 -3.89 -3.25
N ILE A 386 -31.26 -4.29 -2.37
CA ILE A 386 -31.56 -5.10 -1.17
C ILE A 386 -32.40 -4.29 -0.19
N ALA A 387 -32.06 -3.03 0.05
CA ALA A 387 -32.86 -2.14 0.90
C ALA A 387 -34.26 -1.90 0.32
N PHE A 388 -34.38 -1.66 -0.99
CA PHE A 388 -35.67 -1.53 -1.68
C PHE A 388 -36.47 -2.84 -1.64
N ALA A 389 -35.84 -3.98 -1.87
CA ALA A 389 -36.49 -5.29 -1.78
C ALA A 389 -36.97 -5.59 -0.35
N ALA A 390 -36.18 -5.24 0.67
CA ALA A 390 -36.57 -5.40 2.07
C ALA A 390 -37.71 -4.44 2.45
N GLN A 391 -37.69 -3.20 1.94
CA GLN A 391 -38.75 -2.23 2.14
C GLN A 391 -40.05 -2.67 1.46
N ASP A 392 -39.98 -3.17 0.22
CA ASP A 392 -41.15 -3.68 -0.50
C ASP A 392 -41.67 -4.99 0.09
N THR A 393 -40.80 -5.86 0.60
CA THR A 393 -41.19 -7.06 1.37
C THR A 393 -41.94 -6.65 2.64
N THR A 394 -41.43 -5.64 3.35
CA THR A 394 -42.10 -5.10 4.54
C THR A 394 -43.47 -4.55 4.18
N LYS A 395 -43.58 -3.72 3.12
CA LYS A 395 -44.87 -3.22 2.62
C LYS A 395 -45.83 -4.37 2.31
N HIS A 396 -45.39 -5.35 1.53
CA HIS A 396 -46.18 -6.52 1.16
C HIS A 396 -46.74 -7.25 2.38
N ILE A 397 -45.90 -7.50 3.40
CA ILE A 397 -46.31 -8.17 4.65
C ILE A 397 -47.34 -7.32 5.40
N VAL A 398 -47.03 -6.03 5.64
CA VAL A 398 -47.86 -5.18 6.50
C VAL A 398 -49.17 -4.74 5.84
N THR A 399 -49.30 -4.88 4.52
CA THR A 399 -50.55 -4.67 3.79
C THR A 399 -51.35 -5.96 3.56
N GLY A 400 -50.98 -7.07 4.21
CA GLY A 400 -51.73 -8.34 4.13
C GLY A 400 -51.36 -9.24 2.95
N GLY A 401 -50.22 -9.00 2.31
CA GLY A 401 -49.64 -9.88 1.30
C GLY A 401 -49.20 -11.22 1.89
N TYR A 402 -49.30 -12.26 1.07
CA TYR A 402 -48.92 -13.62 1.45
C TYR A 402 -47.46 -13.91 1.08
N TRP A 403 -46.73 -14.60 1.95
CA TRP A 403 -45.41 -15.16 1.65
C TRP A 403 -45.36 -16.63 2.06
N HIS A 404 -44.47 -17.39 1.44
CA HIS A 404 -44.30 -18.80 1.75
C HIS A 404 -43.37 -18.94 2.97
N ASP A 405 -43.86 -19.51 4.06
CA ASP A 405 -43.03 -19.80 5.23
C ASP A 405 -42.34 -21.18 5.06
N PRO A 406 -41.00 -21.24 4.98
CA PRO A 406 -40.27 -22.50 4.83
C PRO A 406 -40.45 -23.46 6.02
N ALA A 407 -40.70 -22.93 7.23
CA ALA A 407 -40.85 -23.74 8.44
C ALA A 407 -42.21 -24.44 8.48
N SER A 408 -43.29 -23.72 8.21
CA SER A 408 -44.64 -24.29 8.12
C SER A 408 -44.93 -24.98 6.77
N LYS A 409 -44.14 -24.70 5.73
CA LYS A 409 -44.37 -25.10 4.33
C LYS A 409 -45.74 -24.66 3.80
N SER A 410 -46.22 -23.49 4.24
CA SER A 410 -47.51 -22.93 3.84
C SER A 410 -47.40 -21.45 3.49
N TRP A 411 -48.35 -20.96 2.70
CA TRP A 411 -48.53 -19.53 2.50
C TRP A 411 -49.14 -18.91 3.75
N VAL A 412 -48.47 -17.90 4.30
CA VAL A 412 -48.88 -17.18 5.51
C VAL A 412 -48.97 -15.68 5.19
N HIS A 413 -49.69 -14.94 6.03
CA HIS A 413 -49.78 -13.48 5.96
C HIS A 413 -49.68 -12.88 7.36
N ALA A 414 -49.53 -11.56 7.45
CA ALA A 414 -49.45 -10.87 8.74
C ALA A 414 -50.75 -11.06 9.55
N GLY A 415 -50.60 -11.29 10.87
CA GLY A 415 -51.74 -11.47 11.78
C GLY A 415 -52.57 -10.20 11.96
N GLN A 416 -53.81 -10.37 12.46
CA GLN A 416 -54.79 -9.29 12.54
C GLN A 416 -54.31 -8.07 13.35
N GLU A 417 -53.52 -8.28 14.41
CA GLU A 417 -52.97 -7.17 15.21
C GLU A 417 -52.01 -6.29 14.40
N VAL A 418 -51.20 -6.88 13.53
CA VAL A 418 -50.26 -6.13 12.67
C VAL A 418 -51.04 -5.37 11.59
N LEU A 419 -52.05 -5.99 11.00
CA LEU A 419 -52.90 -5.35 9.98
C LEU A 419 -53.69 -4.18 10.59
N SER A 420 -54.32 -4.38 11.74
CA SER A 420 -55.09 -3.35 12.42
C SER A 420 -54.20 -2.26 13.03
N PHE A 421 -52.95 -2.57 13.43
CA PHE A 421 -51.97 -1.55 13.81
C PHE A 421 -51.66 -0.63 12.63
N MET A 422 -51.44 -1.20 11.45
CA MET A 422 -51.11 -0.43 10.25
C MET A 422 -52.27 0.44 9.80
N GLU A 423 -53.50 -0.09 9.77
CA GLU A 423 -54.72 0.67 9.43
C GLU A 423 -54.89 1.96 10.26
N ASN A 424 -54.46 1.94 11.52
CA ASN A 424 -54.65 3.04 12.46
C ASN A 424 -53.43 3.97 12.58
N ASN A 425 -52.31 3.68 11.92
CA ASN A 425 -51.04 4.38 12.15
C ASN A 425 -50.51 5.09 10.90
N THR A 426 -51.03 6.30 10.66
CA THR A 426 -50.72 7.14 9.50
C THR A 426 -49.23 7.51 9.38
N LEU A 427 -48.49 7.54 10.49
CA LEU A 427 -47.04 7.76 10.48
C LEU A 427 -46.30 6.63 9.75
N TYR A 428 -46.66 5.37 10.01
CA TYR A 428 -46.02 4.21 9.36
C TYR A 428 -46.44 4.07 7.90
N HIS A 429 -47.68 4.45 7.55
CA HIS A 429 -48.08 4.60 6.14
C HIS A 429 -47.18 5.57 5.38
N ARG A 430 -46.88 6.73 5.96
CA ARG A 430 -45.97 7.73 5.36
C ARG A 430 -44.52 7.23 5.29
N LEU A 431 -44.00 6.63 6.36
CA LEU A 431 -42.63 6.10 6.41
C LEU A 431 -42.40 4.97 5.40
N LEU A 432 -43.41 4.15 5.13
CA LEU A 432 -43.36 3.06 4.15
C LEU A 432 -43.88 3.45 2.77
N ALA A 433 -44.22 4.72 2.54
CA ALA A 433 -44.78 5.22 1.28
C ALA A 433 -45.99 4.40 0.78
N ILE A 434 -46.81 3.88 1.71
CA ILE A 434 -48.06 3.20 1.40
C ILE A 434 -49.11 4.30 1.20
N PRO A 435 -49.79 4.39 0.04
CA PRO A 435 -50.73 5.46 -0.25
C PRO A 435 -51.81 5.53 0.82
N SER A 436 -51.90 6.65 1.56
CA SER A 436 -53.07 6.93 2.37
C SER A 436 -54.19 7.36 1.44
N ILE A 437 -55.36 6.74 1.58
CA ILE A 437 -56.57 7.27 0.95
C ILE A 437 -56.85 8.61 1.62
N SER A 438 -56.74 9.69 0.86
CA SER A 438 -56.79 11.11 1.25
C SER A 438 -55.48 11.69 1.81
N GLU A 439 -54.87 12.62 1.09
CA GLU A 439 -54.98 14.07 1.35
C GLU A 439 -54.07 14.88 0.41
N ASN A 440 -54.70 15.81 -0.32
CA ASN A 440 -54.07 17.04 -0.83
C ASN A 440 -53.87 17.99 0.36
N ASP A 441 -52.65 18.49 0.57
CA ASP A 441 -52.29 19.88 0.97
C ASP A 441 -51.04 19.91 1.86
N ILE A 442 -49.94 20.44 1.32
CA ILE A 442 -48.87 21.04 2.12
C ILE A 442 -48.51 22.37 1.45
N ARG A 443 -48.67 23.48 2.18
CA ARG A 443 -48.15 24.80 1.78
C ARG A 443 -46.97 25.21 2.67
N PRO A 444 -45.91 25.84 2.14
CA PRO A 444 -44.77 26.30 2.94
C PRO A 444 -45.07 27.59 3.71
N SER A 445 -44.52 27.73 4.91
CA SER A 445 -44.53 28.96 5.72
C SER A 445 -43.17 29.66 5.69
N VAL A 446 -43.19 31.00 5.73
CA VAL A 446 -42.03 31.91 5.68
C VAL A 446 -41.87 32.62 7.02
N ILE A 447 -40.64 32.69 7.54
CA ILE A 447 -40.27 33.49 8.72
C ILE A 447 -39.62 34.80 8.25
N ARG A 448 -40.09 35.95 8.75
CA ARG A 448 -39.43 37.27 8.61
C ARG A 448 -38.65 37.59 9.89
N LEU A 449 -37.40 38.00 9.74
CA LEU A 449 -36.59 38.58 10.83
C LEU A 449 -36.93 40.06 11.01
N SER A 450 -37.04 40.49 12.26
CA SER A 450 -37.25 41.89 12.65
C SER A 450 -35.94 42.67 12.66
N SER A 451 -35.95 43.88 12.10
CA SER A 451 -34.86 44.85 12.22
C SER A 451 -34.93 45.57 13.56
N THR A 452 -33.83 45.56 14.33
CA THR A 452 -33.68 46.40 15.52
C THR A 452 -32.87 47.65 15.17
N ASN A 453 -33.53 48.80 15.16
CA ASN A 453 -32.86 50.10 15.28
C ASN A 453 -32.52 50.31 16.76
N GLN A 454 -31.23 50.24 17.10
CA GLN A 454 -30.68 50.87 18.29
C GLN A 454 -29.49 51.73 17.89
N SER A 455 -29.62 53.04 18.11
CA SER A 455 -28.53 54.00 18.00
C SER A 455 -27.72 53.97 19.29
N ASP A 456 -26.55 53.34 19.28
CA ASP A 456 -25.55 53.55 20.33
C ASP A 456 -24.71 54.79 20.01
N ARG A 457 -24.44 55.60 21.03
CA ARG A 457 -23.52 56.73 20.95
C ARG A 457 -22.08 56.20 20.81
N GLY A 458 -21.61 56.08 19.57
CA GLY A 458 -20.23 55.71 19.29
C GLY A 458 -19.23 56.75 19.77
N LEU A 459 -18.14 56.29 20.39
CA LEU A 459 -16.90 57.06 20.55
C LEU A 459 -16.36 57.45 19.16
N ASN A 460 -15.78 58.65 19.04
CA ASN A 460 -15.08 59.05 17.82
C ASN A 460 -13.88 58.10 17.62
N TRP A 461 -13.86 57.36 16.50
CA TRP A 461 -12.84 56.37 16.20
C TRP A 461 -11.42 56.94 16.36
N LEU A 462 -11.19 58.16 15.84
CA LEU A 462 -9.90 58.86 15.88
C LEU A 462 -9.44 59.28 17.29
N SER A 463 -10.32 59.22 18.29
CA SER A 463 -9.95 59.51 19.69
C SER A 463 -9.63 58.26 20.52
N THR A 464 -9.68 57.08 19.92
CA THR A 464 -9.33 55.82 20.59
C THR A 464 -7.87 55.45 20.32
N GLU A 465 -7.18 54.84 21.28
CA GLU A 465 -5.83 54.28 21.06
C GLU A 465 -5.84 53.21 19.94
N ALA A 466 -6.98 52.56 19.70
CA ALA A 466 -7.17 51.61 18.60
C ALA A 466 -7.01 52.25 17.20
N SER A 467 -7.24 53.55 17.05
CA SER A 467 -7.04 54.24 15.77
C SER A 467 -5.57 54.41 15.36
N LYS A 468 -4.63 54.19 16.29
CA LYS A 468 -3.18 54.23 16.04
C LYS A 468 -2.61 52.85 15.73
N ALA A 469 -3.41 51.79 15.81
CA ALA A 469 -2.99 50.42 15.55
C ALA A 469 -2.87 50.16 14.03
N SER A 470 -1.73 49.64 13.61
CA SER A 470 -1.48 49.12 12.27
C SER A 470 -1.37 47.60 12.29
N ASN A 471 -1.94 46.93 11.30
CA ASN A 471 -1.78 45.48 11.14
C ASN A 471 -0.32 45.15 10.80
N SER A 472 0.26 44.22 11.53
CA SER A 472 1.58 43.64 11.25
C SER A 472 1.45 42.26 10.60
N VAL A 473 2.47 41.86 9.86
CA VAL A 473 2.45 40.61 9.07
C VAL A 473 2.79 39.38 9.92
N SER A 474 3.71 39.54 10.88
CA SER A 474 4.20 38.43 11.71
C SER A 474 4.75 38.93 13.05
N VAL A 475 4.85 38.02 14.02
CA VAL A 475 5.55 38.21 15.30
C VAL A 475 6.52 37.05 15.51
N THR A 476 7.70 37.33 16.07
CA THR A 476 8.69 36.28 16.34
C THR A 476 8.45 35.69 17.73
N ALA A 477 8.22 34.37 17.80
CA ALA A 477 8.06 33.64 19.06
C ALA A 477 9.39 33.51 19.81
N GLN A 478 9.34 33.15 21.10
CA GLN A 478 10.54 33.02 21.96
C GLN A 478 11.55 31.99 21.45
N ASN A 479 11.08 30.98 20.71
CA ASN A 479 11.93 29.96 20.08
C ASN A 479 12.52 30.41 18.73
N GLY A 480 12.17 31.62 18.25
CA GLY A 480 12.64 32.17 16.98
C GLY A 480 11.70 31.98 15.79
N ASP A 481 10.57 31.28 15.96
CA ASP A 481 9.63 31.02 14.86
C ASP A 481 8.85 32.28 14.47
N GLN A 482 8.55 32.43 13.18
CA GLN A 482 7.68 33.50 12.69
C GLN A 482 6.22 33.06 12.76
N VAL A 483 5.45 33.72 13.62
CA VAL A 483 4.02 33.46 13.83
C VAL A 483 3.19 34.47 13.04
N GLN A 484 2.25 33.99 12.24
CA GLN A 484 1.38 34.80 11.39
C GLN A 484 -0.08 34.68 11.85
N CYS A 485 -0.98 35.47 11.26
CA CYS A 485 -2.42 35.27 11.46
C CYS A 485 -2.84 33.87 11.01
N SER A 486 -3.80 33.27 11.72
CA SER A 486 -4.28 31.89 11.58
C SER A 486 -3.33 30.78 12.01
N THR A 487 -2.10 31.09 12.45
CA THR A 487 -1.18 30.08 13.00
C THR A 487 -1.57 29.74 14.44
N PHE A 488 -1.41 28.47 14.85
CA PHE A 488 -1.53 28.08 16.25
C PHE A 488 -0.21 28.36 16.99
N ALA A 489 -0.32 28.93 18.19
CA ALA A 489 0.81 29.21 19.05
C ALA A 489 0.51 28.76 20.48
N VAL A 490 1.52 28.17 21.13
CA VAL A 490 1.53 27.97 22.57
C VAL A 490 2.09 29.24 23.20
N PHE A 491 1.38 29.81 24.16
CA PHE A 491 1.75 31.07 24.80
C PHE A 491 1.50 31.01 26.30
N GLN A 492 2.19 31.88 27.05
CA GLN A 492 2.01 32.00 28.48
C GLN A 492 1.27 33.30 28.80
N TYR A 493 0.14 33.22 29.46
CA TYR A 493 -0.63 34.38 29.92
C TYR A 493 -1.06 34.21 31.37
N LYS A 494 -0.78 35.22 32.21
CA LYS A 494 -1.00 35.17 33.67
C LYS A 494 -0.48 33.87 34.30
N GLU A 495 0.75 33.50 33.95
CA GLU A 495 1.45 32.30 34.40
C GLU A 495 0.85 30.94 33.98
N LYS A 496 -0.19 30.91 33.14
CA LYS A 496 -0.73 29.68 32.56
C LYS A 496 -0.27 29.50 31.12
N LEU A 497 0.21 28.29 30.81
CA LEU A 497 0.48 27.87 29.44
C LEU A 497 -0.85 27.54 28.75
N GLN A 498 -1.11 28.17 27.61
CA GLN A 498 -2.32 27.98 26.82
C GLN A 498 -1.96 27.83 25.35
N ILE A 499 -2.88 27.29 24.55
CA ILE A 499 -2.75 27.21 23.10
C ILE A 499 -3.86 28.04 22.46
N GLY A 500 -3.51 28.80 21.43
CA GLY A 500 -4.46 29.64 20.74
C GLY A 500 -4.11 29.83 19.27
N ARG A 501 -5.11 30.19 18.47
CA ARG A 501 -4.94 30.55 17.07
C ARG A 501 -4.84 32.06 16.96
N VAL A 502 -3.77 32.57 16.36
CA VAL A 502 -3.58 34.02 16.16
C VAL A 502 -4.66 34.56 15.24
N LYS A 503 -5.34 35.62 15.66
CA LYS A 503 -6.37 36.32 14.89
C LYS A 503 -5.85 37.58 14.26
N GLU A 504 -5.25 38.43 15.07
CA GLU A 504 -4.75 39.72 14.64
C GLU A 504 -3.41 39.98 15.31
N ILE A 505 -2.52 40.63 14.57
CA ILE A 505 -1.24 41.13 15.06
C ILE A 505 -1.27 42.64 14.82
N LEU A 506 -1.31 43.39 15.91
CA LEU A 506 -1.42 44.84 15.91
C LEU A 506 -0.12 45.45 16.45
N SER A 507 0.43 46.41 15.71
CA SER A 507 1.54 47.27 16.13
C SER A 507 1.04 48.71 16.30
N VAL A 508 1.68 49.51 17.15
CA VAL A 508 1.38 50.94 17.24
C VAL A 508 2.21 51.67 16.20
N SER A 509 1.56 52.45 15.34
CA SER A 509 2.24 53.25 14.32
C SER A 509 2.98 54.45 14.92
N GLY A 510 4.27 54.62 14.60
CA GLY A 510 5.00 55.88 14.80
C GLY A 510 6.30 55.85 15.61
N GLU A 511 6.57 54.82 16.40
CA GLU A 511 7.87 54.63 17.06
C GLU A 511 8.20 53.12 17.10
N LEU A 512 9.49 52.77 17.19
CA LEU A 512 9.96 51.40 17.51
C LEU A 512 9.47 51.01 18.91
N SER A 513 8.16 50.79 19.07
CA SER A 513 7.61 50.31 20.33
C SER A 513 7.95 48.83 20.44
N GLU A 514 8.59 48.45 21.55
CA GLU A 514 8.91 47.06 21.87
C GLU A 514 7.66 46.22 22.22
N THR A 515 6.47 46.80 22.09
CA THR A 515 5.20 46.24 22.55
C THR A 515 4.15 46.30 21.46
N GLY A 516 3.70 45.14 20.99
CA GLY A 516 2.52 45.02 20.15
C GLY A 516 1.55 44.03 20.75
N ILE A 517 0.39 43.93 20.12
CA ILE A 517 -0.74 43.16 20.61
C ILE A 517 -0.98 42.00 19.65
N VAL A 518 -1.01 40.79 20.19
CA VAL A 518 -1.47 39.61 19.47
C VAL A 518 -2.80 39.18 20.09
N THR A 519 -3.85 39.09 19.27
CA THR A 519 -5.12 38.52 19.68
C THR A 519 -5.16 37.04 19.32
N LEU A 520 -5.54 36.19 20.26
CA LEU A 520 -5.62 34.74 20.04
C LEU A 520 -7.00 34.20 20.39
N GLU A 521 -7.55 33.37 19.49
CA GLU A 521 -8.66 32.48 19.81
C GLU A 521 -8.16 31.34 20.70
N ILE A 522 -8.77 31.14 21.85
CA ILE A 522 -8.30 30.15 22.84
C ILE A 522 -8.85 28.76 22.56
N PHE A 523 -7.97 27.77 22.65
CA PHE A 523 -8.33 26.37 22.56
C PHE A 523 -7.90 25.63 23.82
N ASN A 524 -8.73 24.66 24.21
CA ASN A 524 -8.43 23.71 25.28
C ASN A 524 -8.17 22.33 24.67
N PHE A 525 -7.20 21.62 25.22
CA PHE A 525 -7.04 20.20 24.90
C PHE A 525 -8.22 19.42 25.48
N LEU A 526 -8.81 18.56 24.66
CA LEU A 526 -9.70 17.53 25.18
C LEU A 526 -8.87 16.47 25.94
N LEU A 527 -9.47 15.93 27.00
CA LEU A 527 -8.86 14.87 27.82
C LEU A 527 -8.62 13.60 27.01
N GLU A 528 -9.50 13.32 26.05
CA GLU A 528 -9.37 12.16 25.17
C GLU A 528 -8.78 12.56 23.82
N PRO A 529 -7.82 11.77 23.29
CA PRO A 529 -7.31 11.96 21.95
C PRO A 529 -8.37 11.61 20.91
N HIS A 530 -8.20 12.12 19.69
CA HIS A 530 -9.09 11.80 18.57
C HIS A 530 -9.14 10.28 18.34
N GLN A 531 -10.34 9.69 18.38
CA GLN A 531 -10.50 8.22 18.35
C GLN A 531 -9.85 7.56 17.13
N LEU A 532 -9.88 8.23 15.97
CA LEU A 532 -9.24 7.75 14.74
C LEU A 532 -7.75 8.10 14.63
N LEU A 533 -7.40 9.40 14.67
CA LEU A 533 -6.03 9.86 14.46
C LEU A 533 -5.10 9.66 15.66
N ARG A 534 -5.66 9.34 16.85
CA ARG A 534 -4.95 9.26 18.14
C ARG A 534 -4.12 10.50 18.49
N MET A 535 -4.51 11.66 17.95
CA MET A 535 -3.88 12.96 18.17
C MET A 535 -4.63 13.79 19.21
N PRO A 536 -3.96 14.71 19.94
CA PRO A 536 -4.63 15.66 20.83
C PRO A 536 -5.66 16.51 20.06
N ILE A 537 -6.86 16.66 20.61
CA ILE A 537 -7.91 17.51 20.02
C ILE A 537 -7.91 18.87 20.71
N LEU A 538 -7.93 19.93 19.89
CA LEU A 538 -8.17 21.29 20.34
C LEU A 538 -9.64 21.64 20.19
N LYS A 539 -10.30 22.03 21.29
CA LYS A 539 -11.67 22.55 21.29
C LYS A 539 -11.64 24.05 21.60
N LEU A 540 -12.34 24.83 20.77
CA LEU A 540 -12.50 26.27 21.01
C LEU A 540 -13.17 26.51 22.37
N ASP A 541 -12.66 27.48 23.13
CA ASP A 541 -13.26 27.89 24.39
C ASP A 541 -14.48 28.80 24.13
N ASP A 542 -15.68 28.23 24.23
CA ASP A 542 -16.96 28.92 23.95
C ASP A 542 -17.41 29.89 25.06
N THR A 543 -16.58 30.15 26.08
CA THR A 543 -16.88 31.19 27.06
C THR A 543 -16.80 32.58 26.38
N GLN A 544 -17.62 33.55 26.82
CA GLN A 544 -17.80 34.89 26.19
C GLN A 544 -16.51 35.74 26.02
N ASN A 545 -15.34 35.23 26.39
CA ASN A 545 -14.01 35.81 26.20
C ASN A 545 -13.08 34.88 25.39
N SER A 546 -13.53 34.35 24.25
CA SER A 546 -12.73 33.47 23.39
C SER A 546 -11.48 34.12 22.79
N LEU A 547 -11.31 35.44 22.95
CA LEU A 547 -10.17 36.22 22.52
C LEU A 547 -9.32 36.65 23.73
N GLN A 548 -8.05 36.22 23.79
CA GLN A 548 -7.06 36.80 24.71
C GLN A 548 -6.11 37.74 24.00
N ILE A 549 -5.72 38.79 24.72
CA ILE A 549 -4.77 39.81 24.28
C ILE A 549 -3.45 39.50 24.98
N VAL A 550 -2.41 39.20 24.20
CA VAL A 550 -1.06 38.96 24.71
C VAL A 550 -0.14 40.08 24.20
N LEU A 551 0.61 40.69 25.12
CA LEU A 551 1.66 41.64 24.80
C LEU A 551 2.93 40.86 24.45
N CYS A 552 3.41 41.00 23.22
CA CYS A 552 4.63 40.35 22.76
C CYS A 552 5.73 41.37 22.44
N GLY A 553 6.98 40.93 22.51
CA GLY A 553 8.16 41.74 22.22
C GLY A 553 8.84 41.33 20.91
N LYS A 554 9.27 42.34 20.14
CA LYS A 554 9.90 42.31 18.80
C LYS A 554 8.99 41.91 17.63
N TYR A 555 8.90 42.83 16.68
CA TYR A 555 8.09 42.73 15.46
C TYR A 555 8.98 42.91 14.23
N THR A 556 8.64 42.21 13.16
CA THR A 556 9.16 42.43 11.82
C THR A 556 8.05 43.05 10.97
N THR A 557 8.27 44.29 10.54
CA THR A 557 7.39 45.03 9.63
C THR A 557 7.41 44.45 8.23
#